data_AF-K4IFP6-F1
#
_entry.id   AF-K4IFP6-F1
#
_cell.length_a   1.000
_cell.length_b   1.000
_cell.length_c   1.000
_cell.angle_alpha   90.00
_cell.angle_beta   90.00
_cell.angle_gamma   90.00
#
_symmetry.space_group_name_H-M   'P 1'
#
loop_
_entity.id
_entity.type
_entity.pdbx_description
1 polymer ?
#
loop_
_entity_poly.entity_id
_entity_poly.type
_entity_poly.pdbx_seq_one_letter_code
_entity_poly.pdbx_strand_id
1 'polypeptide(L)'
;MRFSKTKPLSKQLNLSYPLRTYLDDGSHEFNSTGIEEKVDTLARLVNDGIDLYQILKHYKHSYRLPGYRHIKDNAAHTLKGYISYLVTKRNYDWQTISALDGASDQEITKLLTELLKEFIPKNYNATSFVLSYIDYKYHGKELAYKRISKVLDMDFDTEDREVNYLMKTHSDEYGEDDSLEKLYKERDESLQWDYMYLFGFLSNIVLPDLGENEVRSLDDEEIKNYSKGISYFINKHYSKDKMDRINFDSEFRKSRALKLAIDLVEVLYFDKPMFDYNVFHIKNEFMRVGFLEELFDNDQAALLVHDNFRDIEDNAEAKADMIFRNNKLRFVKLWDHLNDSLRQKDTLIIASYRGYADVKIGLMPKGSRIVYDPENPIYKILQLTKPKEFFKTKHIILDRLTRSRPMLNKVDVKKDYIISKYVGKEVLITYDNLSSYSIKLMCMEWLRTEFAPKRYRLQYLTKVSRKEITNVDIYGLTEKNGIVAAQVIFKNDHQIHQKELKKFQDNSFLLKLIFSEVEIDSPLPVYKTRAIFDQLYNSRHKFFIANLVGD
;
A
#
# COMPACT_ATOMS: atom_id res chain seq x y z
N MET A 1 -12.97 23.88 11.83
CA MET A 1 -12.37 25.22 11.64
C MET A 1 -12.96 26.26 12.61
N ARG A 2 -12.25 27.38 12.86
CA ARG A 2 -12.82 28.62 13.42
C ARG A 2 -12.72 29.71 12.34
N PHE A 3 -13.85 30.28 11.92
CA PHE A 3 -13.85 31.33 10.89
C PHE A 3 -13.25 32.63 11.41
N SER A 4 -12.48 33.31 10.56
CA SER A 4 -11.94 34.65 10.83
C SER A 4 -13.04 35.70 10.86
N LYS A 5 -12.84 36.78 11.62
CA LYS A 5 -13.68 37.99 11.61
C LYS A 5 -13.28 39.02 10.54
N THR A 6 -12.12 38.87 9.89
CA THR A 6 -11.53 39.93 9.03
C THR A 6 -11.68 39.69 7.52
N LYS A 7 -11.99 38.47 7.08
CA LYS A 7 -12.31 38.15 5.67
C LYS A 7 -13.80 37.80 5.54
N PRO A 8 -14.53 38.20 4.48
CA PRO A 8 -15.90 37.74 4.25
C PRO A 8 -15.99 36.22 4.19
N LEU A 9 -17.02 35.59 4.78
CA LEU A 9 -17.10 34.14 4.86
C LEU A 9 -17.12 33.46 3.48
N SER A 10 -17.73 34.07 2.45
CA SER A 10 -17.64 33.56 1.06
C SER A 10 -16.20 33.50 0.52
N LYS A 11 -15.32 34.43 0.91
CA LYS A 11 -13.89 34.38 0.57
C LYS A 11 -13.10 33.39 1.44
N GLN A 12 -13.59 33.04 2.63
CA GLN A 12 -12.99 31.97 3.46
C GLN A 12 -13.37 30.56 2.98
N LEU A 13 -14.54 30.43 2.35
CA LEU A 13 -15.09 29.17 1.81
C LEU A 13 -14.78 28.95 0.32
N ASN A 14 -13.96 29.83 -0.29
CA ASN A 14 -13.67 29.88 -1.73
C ASN A 14 -14.92 29.78 -2.63
N LEU A 15 -15.91 30.64 -2.39
CA LEU A 15 -17.17 30.67 -3.13
C LEU A 15 -17.15 31.72 -4.25
N SER A 16 -17.51 31.29 -5.47
CA SER A 16 -17.71 32.13 -6.64
C SER A 16 -18.87 33.13 -6.49
N TYR A 17 -19.79 32.88 -5.55
CA TYR A 17 -21.04 33.63 -5.33
C TYR A 17 -21.23 33.95 -3.83
N PRO A 18 -22.00 35.01 -3.47
CA PRO A 18 -22.31 35.32 -2.07
C PRO A 18 -23.16 34.22 -1.40
N LEU A 19 -23.11 34.14 -0.07
CA LEU A 19 -23.83 33.10 0.70
C LEU A 19 -25.34 33.05 0.44
N ARG A 20 -25.96 34.19 0.07
CA ARG A 20 -27.36 34.28 -0.34
C ARG A 20 -27.72 33.33 -1.48
N THR A 21 -26.83 33.18 -2.46
CA THR A 21 -26.99 32.23 -3.57
C THR A 21 -27.23 30.80 -3.10
N TYR A 22 -26.78 30.43 -1.90
CA TYR A 22 -26.90 29.08 -1.36
C TYR A 22 -27.91 28.97 -0.19
N LEU A 23 -28.37 30.08 0.40
CA LEU A 23 -29.05 30.10 1.71
C LEU A 23 -30.28 31.03 1.81
N ASP A 24 -30.78 31.58 0.69
CA ASP A 24 -31.95 32.46 0.68
C ASP A 24 -32.68 32.33 -0.67
N ASP A 25 -33.55 31.33 -0.80
CA ASP A 25 -34.37 31.08 -2.02
C ASP A 25 -35.22 32.29 -2.47
N GLY A 26 -35.61 33.16 -1.55
CA GLY A 26 -36.28 34.43 -1.82
C GLY A 26 -35.37 35.57 -2.32
N SER A 27 -34.07 35.34 -2.50
CA SER A 27 -33.10 36.34 -2.95
C SER A 27 -32.88 36.31 -4.47
N HIS A 28 -32.62 37.47 -5.07
CA HIS A 28 -32.25 37.56 -6.49
C HIS A 28 -30.96 36.77 -6.79
N GLU A 29 -30.01 36.82 -5.85
CA GLU A 29 -28.74 36.12 -5.91
C GLU A 29 -28.89 34.58 -5.91
N PHE A 30 -30.02 34.01 -5.46
CA PHE A 30 -30.30 32.57 -5.59
C PHE A 30 -30.53 32.15 -7.05
N ASN A 31 -31.09 33.02 -7.87
CA ASN A 31 -31.39 32.72 -9.28
C ASN A 31 -30.17 32.86 -10.21
N SER A 32 -28.97 33.15 -9.68
CA SER A 32 -27.76 33.29 -10.50
C SER A 32 -27.10 31.96 -10.92
N THR A 33 -27.57 30.83 -10.41
CA THR A 33 -27.04 29.48 -10.68
C THR A 33 -28.15 28.43 -10.71
N GLY A 34 -27.89 27.23 -11.24
CA GLY A 34 -28.81 26.09 -11.11
C GLY A 34 -28.88 25.53 -9.69
N ILE A 35 -29.87 24.69 -9.37
CA ILE A 35 -29.88 23.97 -8.07
C ILE A 35 -28.73 22.95 -7.99
N GLU A 36 -28.34 22.37 -9.13
CA GLU A 36 -27.24 21.41 -9.22
C GLU A 36 -25.91 22.02 -8.79
N GLU A 37 -25.54 23.19 -9.32
CA GLU A 37 -24.30 23.88 -8.91
C GLU A 37 -24.30 24.27 -7.41
N LYS A 38 -25.46 24.59 -6.84
CA LYS A 38 -25.60 24.84 -5.39
C LYS A 38 -25.37 23.56 -4.59
N VAL A 39 -25.96 22.45 -5.01
CA VAL A 39 -25.78 21.13 -4.38
C VAL A 39 -24.33 20.67 -4.50
N ASP A 40 -23.69 20.83 -5.65
CA ASP A 40 -22.27 20.54 -5.86
C ASP A 40 -21.37 21.39 -4.94
N THR A 41 -21.68 22.68 -4.81
CA THR A 41 -20.92 23.59 -3.94
C THR A 41 -21.07 23.20 -2.48
N LEU A 42 -22.27 22.83 -2.03
CA LEU A 42 -22.51 22.34 -0.67
C LEU A 42 -21.86 20.95 -0.44
N ALA A 43 -21.85 20.08 -1.45
CA ALA A 43 -21.15 18.79 -1.42
C ALA A 43 -19.65 18.99 -1.23
N ARG A 44 -19.02 19.88 -2.02
CA ARG A 44 -17.61 20.25 -1.88
C ARG A 44 -17.30 20.73 -0.46
N LEU A 45 -18.07 21.68 0.08
CA LEU A 45 -17.86 22.17 1.45
C LEU A 45 -17.97 21.05 2.51
N VAL A 46 -18.89 20.09 2.33
CA VAL A 46 -19.02 18.92 3.22
C VAL A 46 -17.85 17.95 3.06
N ASN A 47 -17.29 17.81 1.86
CA ASN A 47 -16.10 17.03 1.55
C ASN A 47 -14.84 17.66 2.19
N ASP A 48 -14.71 18.98 2.10
CA ASP A 48 -13.69 19.82 2.75
C ASP A 48 -13.78 19.81 4.31
N GLY A 49 -14.65 18.99 4.89
CA GLY A 49 -14.85 18.87 6.35
C GLY A 49 -15.56 20.06 7.00
N ILE A 50 -16.23 20.91 6.22
CA ILE A 50 -16.81 22.17 6.72
C ILE A 50 -18.24 21.94 7.24
N ASP A 51 -18.44 22.26 8.52
CA ASP A 51 -19.73 22.14 9.19
C ASP A 51 -20.76 23.16 8.66
N LEU A 52 -21.75 22.66 7.90
CA LEU A 52 -22.88 23.45 7.37
C LEU A 52 -23.67 24.17 8.48
N TYR A 53 -23.72 23.63 9.70
CA TYR A 53 -24.37 24.28 10.83
C TYR A 53 -23.61 25.54 11.27
N GLN A 54 -22.26 25.55 11.24
CA GLN A 54 -21.51 26.80 11.48
C GLN A 54 -21.73 27.82 10.37
N ILE A 55 -21.84 27.39 9.10
CA ILE A 55 -22.13 28.29 7.97
C ILE A 55 -23.51 28.92 8.15
N LEU A 56 -24.55 28.12 8.40
CA LEU A 56 -25.92 28.60 8.64
C LEU A 56 -25.99 29.52 9.86
N LYS A 57 -25.32 29.15 10.97
CA LYS A 57 -25.24 29.96 12.19
C LYS A 57 -24.51 31.28 11.97
N HIS A 58 -23.44 31.31 11.17
CA HIS A 58 -22.77 32.55 10.78
C HIS A 58 -23.70 33.41 9.90
N TYR A 59 -24.35 32.81 8.90
CA TYR A 59 -25.26 33.48 7.99
C TYR A 59 -26.43 34.16 8.71
N LYS A 60 -27.17 33.41 9.55
CA LYS A 60 -28.23 34.00 10.40
C LYS A 60 -27.68 35.05 11.38
N HIS A 61 -26.41 34.96 11.78
CA HIS A 61 -25.71 35.95 12.61
C HIS A 61 -25.16 37.16 11.83
N SER A 62 -25.21 37.18 10.49
CA SER A 62 -25.05 38.40 9.68
C SER A 62 -26.35 39.20 9.64
N TYR A 63 -27.50 38.51 9.61
CA TYR A 63 -28.83 39.11 9.44
C TYR A 63 -29.59 39.30 10.77
N ARG A 64 -28.88 39.68 11.84
CA ARG A 64 -29.44 39.70 13.21
C ARG A 64 -30.64 40.64 13.39
N LEU A 65 -30.61 41.82 12.78
CA LEU A 65 -31.58 42.91 12.99
C LEU A 65 -33.05 42.49 12.67
N PRO A 66 -34.07 43.13 13.28
CA PRO A 66 -35.46 42.72 13.16
C PRO A 66 -35.99 42.66 11.72
N GLY A 67 -35.64 43.65 10.89
CA GLY A 67 -36.09 43.74 9.49
C GLY A 67 -35.66 42.58 8.60
N TYR A 68 -34.62 41.82 8.99
CA TYR A 68 -34.11 40.67 8.24
C TYR A 68 -34.64 39.33 8.75
N ARG A 69 -35.82 39.30 9.39
CA ARG A 69 -36.44 38.04 9.83
C ARG A 69 -36.65 37.06 8.66
N HIS A 70 -37.24 37.52 7.56
CA HIS A 70 -37.52 36.69 6.38
C HIS A 70 -36.29 35.90 5.89
N ILE A 71 -35.10 36.52 5.80
CA ILE A 71 -33.84 35.85 5.40
C ILE A 71 -33.44 34.71 6.35
N LYS A 72 -33.68 34.86 7.66
CA LYS A 72 -33.34 33.84 8.68
C LYS A 72 -34.33 32.67 8.66
N ASP A 73 -35.57 32.93 8.24
CA ASP A 73 -36.65 31.95 8.17
C ASP A 73 -36.57 31.20 6.82
N ASN A 74 -36.34 31.91 5.70
CA ASN A 74 -36.05 31.36 4.37
C ASN A 74 -34.89 30.35 4.41
N ALA A 75 -33.79 30.68 5.10
CA ALA A 75 -32.59 29.84 5.08
C ALA A 75 -32.82 28.39 5.56
N ALA A 76 -33.79 28.15 6.46
CA ALA A 76 -34.18 26.79 6.83
C ALA A 76 -35.00 26.10 5.71
N HIS A 77 -35.88 26.85 5.03
CA HIS A 77 -36.68 26.37 3.90
C HIS A 77 -35.79 25.99 2.70
N THR A 78 -34.82 26.83 2.36
CA THR A 78 -33.86 26.61 1.26
C THR A 78 -33.10 25.29 1.43
N LEU A 79 -32.65 24.99 2.66
CA LEU A 79 -31.96 23.74 2.97
C LEU A 79 -32.89 22.51 2.85
N LYS A 80 -34.16 22.62 3.27
CA LYS A 80 -35.17 21.57 2.99
C LYS A 80 -35.39 21.39 1.48
N GLY A 81 -35.27 22.46 0.69
CA GLY A 81 -35.27 22.43 -0.78
C GLY A 81 -34.16 21.55 -1.38
N TYR A 82 -32.94 21.62 -0.85
CA TYR A 82 -31.84 20.72 -1.27
C TYR A 82 -32.07 19.27 -0.83
N ILE A 83 -32.56 19.04 0.40
CA ILE A 83 -32.90 17.69 0.87
C ILE A 83 -33.95 17.05 -0.05
N SER A 84 -35.01 17.80 -0.39
CA SER A 84 -36.00 17.42 -1.39
C SER A 84 -35.37 17.04 -2.73
N TYR A 85 -34.49 17.87 -3.28
CA TYR A 85 -33.84 17.59 -4.55
C TYR A 85 -32.92 16.35 -4.49
N LEU A 86 -32.17 16.16 -3.40
CA LEU A 86 -31.29 15.00 -3.21
C LEU A 86 -32.07 13.69 -3.14
N VAL A 87 -33.22 13.67 -2.44
CA VAL A 87 -34.06 12.49 -2.25
C VAL A 87 -34.96 12.20 -3.46
N THR A 88 -35.61 13.22 -4.03
CA THR A 88 -36.71 13.04 -5.00
C THR A 88 -36.41 13.54 -6.42
N LYS A 89 -35.28 14.23 -6.62
CA LYS A 89 -34.97 15.03 -7.84
C LYS A 89 -35.98 16.12 -8.16
N ARG A 90 -36.81 16.52 -7.19
CA ARG A 90 -37.74 17.67 -7.28
C ARG A 90 -37.40 18.71 -6.22
N ASN A 91 -37.57 19.97 -6.57
CA ASN A 91 -37.46 21.08 -5.61
C ASN A 91 -38.77 21.17 -4.82
N TYR A 92 -38.69 21.24 -3.49
CA TYR A 92 -39.84 21.42 -2.59
C TYR A 92 -40.97 20.40 -2.77
N ASP A 93 -40.63 19.11 -2.91
CA ASP A 93 -41.56 18.00 -2.83
C ASP A 93 -42.32 18.03 -1.49
N TRP A 94 -43.65 18.04 -1.55
CA TRP A 94 -44.51 18.29 -0.39
C TRP A 94 -44.36 17.23 0.71
N GLN A 95 -44.07 15.98 0.35
CA GLN A 95 -43.87 14.91 1.34
C GLN A 95 -42.57 15.15 2.10
N THR A 96 -41.50 15.49 1.37
CA THR A 96 -40.19 15.79 1.97
C THR A 96 -40.22 17.07 2.80
N ILE A 97 -40.89 18.13 2.35
CA ILE A 97 -41.02 19.39 3.11
C ILE A 97 -41.88 19.18 4.36
N SER A 98 -42.98 18.42 4.28
CA SER A 98 -43.86 18.14 5.42
C SER A 98 -43.20 17.21 6.44
N ALA A 99 -42.44 16.21 6.02
CA ALA A 99 -41.70 15.30 6.92
C ALA A 99 -40.57 16.01 7.69
N LEU A 100 -40.17 17.21 7.24
CA LEU A 100 -39.18 18.07 7.90
C LEU A 100 -39.82 19.26 8.62
N ASP A 101 -41.14 19.34 8.74
CA ASP A 101 -41.76 20.46 9.46
C ASP A 101 -41.48 20.40 10.97
N GLY A 102 -41.40 21.58 11.61
CA GLY A 102 -40.94 21.73 13.00
C GLY A 102 -39.45 21.41 13.26
N ALA A 103 -38.75 20.71 12.36
CA ALA A 103 -37.35 20.32 12.54
C ALA A 103 -36.40 21.54 12.68
N SER A 104 -35.41 21.42 13.57
CA SER A 104 -34.46 22.49 13.87
C SER A 104 -33.39 22.69 12.79
N ASP A 105 -32.76 23.87 12.79
CA ASP A 105 -31.58 24.18 11.96
C ASP A 105 -30.48 23.11 12.06
N GLN A 106 -30.30 22.50 13.23
CA GLN A 106 -29.26 21.49 13.46
C GLN A 106 -29.64 20.12 12.88
N GLU A 107 -30.92 19.73 12.93
CA GLU A 107 -31.41 18.49 12.33
C GLU A 107 -31.42 18.59 10.80
N ILE A 108 -31.87 19.73 10.25
CA ILE A 108 -31.88 20.02 8.81
C ILE A 108 -30.44 20.01 8.25
N THR A 109 -29.50 20.71 8.90
CA THR A 109 -28.09 20.74 8.43
C THR A 109 -27.38 19.41 8.60
N LYS A 110 -27.69 18.64 9.66
CA LYS A 110 -27.19 17.27 9.83
C LYS A 110 -27.67 16.35 8.71
N LEU A 111 -28.99 16.26 8.47
CA LEU A 111 -29.56 15.40 7.43
C LEU A 111 -29.04 15.78 6.03
N LEU A 112 -28.95 17.07 5.73
CA LEU A 112 -28.36 17.53 4.48
C LEU A 112 -26.87 17.13 4.36
N THR A 113 -26.10 17.20 5.45
CA THR A 113 -24.70 16.76 5.47
C THR A 113 -24.57 15.25 5.25
N GLU A 114 -25.46 14.44 5.83
CA GLU A 114 -25.50 12.98 5.63
C GLU A 114 -25.88 12.64 4.17
N LEU A 115 -26.92 13.27 3.62
CA LEU A 115 -27.32 13.09 2.22
C LEU A 115 -26.26 13.57 1.21
N LEU A 116 -25.52 14.65 1.51
CA LEU A 116 -24.41 15.11 0.67
C LEU A 116 -23.22 14.12 0.72
N LYS A 117 -22.94 13.52 1.88
CA LYS A 117 -21.92 12.46 2.02
C LYS A 117 -22.29 11.16 1.29
N GLU A 118 -23.57 10.86 1.11
CA GLU A 118 -24.02 9.77 0.23
C GLU A 118 -24.01 10.18 -1.25
N PHE A 119 -24.35 11.44 -1.55
CA PHE A 119 -24.39 11.98 -2.91
C PHE A 119 -23.03 11.97 -3.60
N ILE A 120 -21.95 12.34 -2.88
CA ILE A 120 -20.59 12.40 -3.44
C ILE A 120 -20.14 11.06 -4.03
N PRO A 121 -19.93 9.95 -3.28
CA PRO A 121 -19.42 8.70 -3.84
C PRO A 121 -20.38 8.06 -4.87
N LYS A 122 -21.68 8.36 -4.78
CA LYS A 122 -22.70 7.84 -5.69
C LYS A 122 -22.65 8.47 -7.09
N ASN A 123 -22.23 9.74 -7.20
CA ASN A 123 -22.21 10.49 -8.47
C ASN A 123 -20.78 10.87 -8.91
N TYR A 124 -19.84 10.95 -7.96
CA TYR A 124 -18.46 11.42 -8.10
C TYR A 124 -17.49 10.38 -7.50
N ASN A 125 -17.25 9.33 -8.28
CA ASN A 125 -16.28 8.27 -8.00
C ASN A 125 -15.26 8.17 -9.14
N ALA A 126 -14.20 7.39 -8.94
CA ALA A 126 -13.13 7.17 -9.92
C ALA A 126 -13.63 6.79 -11.32
N THR A 127 -14.69 5.97 -11.44
CA THR A 127 -15.27 5.61 -12.75
C THR A 127 -15.87 6.83 -13.45
N SER A 128 -16.71 7.61 -12.76
CA SER A 128 -17.29 8.84 -13.32
C SER A 128 -16.24 9.90 -13.63
N PHE A 129 -15.21 10.03 -12.80
CA PHE A 129 -14.14 11.01 -12.99
C PHE A 129 -13.29 10.68 -14.23
N VAL A 130 -12.76 9.45 -14.31
CA VAL A 130 -12.00 8.97 -15.48
C VAL A 130 -12.82 9.08 -16.77
N LEU A 131 -14.07 8.59 -16.77
CA LEU A 131 -14.91 8.66 -17.97
C LEU A 131 -15.17 10.12 -18.39
N SER A 132 -15.44 11.02 -17.44
CA SER A 132 -15.64 12.44 -17.76
C SER A 132 -14.39 13.11 -18.31
N TYR A 133 -13.19 12.77 -17.82
CA TYR A 133 -11.93 13.28 -18.36
C TYR A 133 -11.71 12.84 -19.81
N ILE A 134 -11.97 11.57 -20.12
CA ILE A 134 -11.87 11.06 -21.51
C ILE A 134 -12.90 11.75 -22.41
N ASP A 135 -14.14 11.90 -21.95
CA ASP A 135 -15.20 12.60 -22.68
C ASP A 135 -14.85 14.08 -22.92
N TYR A 136 -14.17 14.74 -21.99
CA TYR A 136 -13.64 16.09 -22.15
C TYR A 136 -12.46 16.14 -23.13
N LYS A 137 -11.38 15.42 -22.84
CA LYS A 137 -10.09 15.55 -23.54
C LYS A 137 -10.12 15.00 -24.96
N TYR A 138 -10.87 13.91 -25.20
CA TYR A 138 -10.92 13.20 -26.47
C TYR A 138 -12.24 13.39 -27.24
N HIS A 139 -13.30 13.86 -26.58
CA HIS A 139 -14.63 14.03 -27.20
C HIS A 139 -15.24 15.45 -27.00
N GLY A 140 -14.50 16.39 -26.39
CA GLY A 140 -14.89 17.81 -26.26
C GLY A 140 -15.97 18.13 -25.23
N LYS A 141 -16.41 17.17 -24.40
CA LYS A 141 -17.56 17.31 -23.48
C LYS A 141 -17.16 17.86 -22.09
N GLU A 142 -16.67 19.09 -22.09
CA GLU A 142 -16.06 19.75 -20.93
C GLU A 142 -16.90 19.82 -19.64
N LEU A 143 -18.22 20.04 -19.76
CA LEU A 143 -19.09 20.38 -18.62
C LEU A 143 -19.10 19.34 -17.49
N ALA A 144 -19.03 18.05 -17.82
CA ALA A 144 -19.02 16.99 -16.82
C ALA A 144 -17.69 16.96 -16.05
N TYR A 145 -16.56 17.01 -16.75
CA TYR A 145 -15.23 16.93 -16.15
C TYR A 145 -14.97 18.08 -15.18
N LYS A 146 -15.14 19.33 -15.63
CA LYS A 146 -14.90 20.52 -14.78
C LYS A 146 -15.79 20.56 -13.54
N ARG A 147 -17.01 20.00 -13.62
CA ARG A 147 -17.92 19.84 -12.48
C ARG A 147 -17.38 18.82 -11.46
N ILE A 148 -17.01 17.61 -11.91
CA ILE A 148 -16.51 16.55 -11.02
C ILE A 148 -15.17 16.95 -10.40
N SER A 149 -14.24 17.46 -11.22
CA SER A 149 -12.95 18.01 -10.80
C SER A 149 -13.09 19.02 -9.65
N LYS A 150 -14.01 20.00 -9.78
CA LYS A 150 -14.26 21.03 -8.77
C LYS A 150 -14.88 20.49 -7.47
N VAL A 151 -15.67 19.41 -7.50
CA VAL A 151 -16.28 18.83 -6.28
C VAL A 151 -15.32 17.91 -5.54
N LEU A 152 -14.51 17.15 -6.28
CA LEU A 152 -13.52 16.22 -5.73
C LEU A 152 -12.19 16.89 -5.36
N ASP A 153 -11.93 18.09 -5.90
CA ASP A 153 -10.64 18.79 -5.82
C ASP A 153 -9.50 17.94 -6.40
N MET A 154 -9.69 17.56 -7.67
CA MET A 154 -8.80 16.68 -8.44
C MET A 154 -8.71 17.18 -9.89
N ASP A 155 -7.52 17.23 -10.49
CA ASP A 155 -7.35 17.64 -11.89
C ASP A 155 -6.18 16.92 -12.60
N PHE A 156 -6.38 16.65 -13.89
CA PHE A 156 -5.45 16.02 -14.83
C PHE A 156 -5.10 16.93 -16.02
N ASP A 157 -5.71 18.11 -16.16
CA ASP A 157 -5.60 18.92 -17.39
C ASP A 157 -4.77 20.20 -17.24
N THR A 158 -4.65 20.76 -16.02
CA THR A 158 -3.74 21.89 -15.75
C THR A 158 -2.27 21.52 -15.91
N GLU A 159 -1.45 22.49 -16.34
CA GLU A 159 0.02 22.32 -16.41
C GLU A 159 0.60 22.02 -15.01
N ASP A 160 0.08 22.70 -13.98
CA ASP A 160 0.44 22.51 -12.56
C ASP A 160 -0.12 21.23 -11.92
N ARG A 161 -0.81 20.33 -12.66
CA ARG A 161 -1.49 19.14 -12.11
C ARG A 161 -0.62 18.28 -11.18
N GLU A 162 0.66 18.12 -11.51
CA GLU A 162 1.63 17.36 -10.70
C GLU A 162 2.01 18.10 -9.42
N VAL A 163 2.21 19.43 -9.51
CA VAL A 163 2.51 20.29 -8.36
C VAL A 163 1.31 20.35 -7.41
N ASN A 164 0.11 20.51 -7.94
CA ASN A 164 -1.14 20.52 -7.17
C ASN A 164 -1.36 19.18 -6.43
N TYR A 165 -1.08 18.05 -7.10
CA TYR A 165 -1.12 16.73 -6.47
C TYR A 165 -0.06 16.57 -5.35
N LEU A 166 1.19 16.96 -5.60
CA LEU A 166 2.27 16.89 -4.61
C LEU A 166 1.99 17.76 -3.38
N MET A 167 1.59 19.02 -3.59
CA MET A 167 1.22 19.95 -2.51
C MET A 167 0.08 19.38 -1.65
N LYS A 168 -0.98 18.85 -2.27
CA LYS A 168 -2.12 18.25 -1.57
C LYS A 168 -1.76 16.98 -0.79
N THR A 169 -0.80 16.19 -1.28
CA THR A 169 -0.40 14.92 -0.66
C THR A 169 0.56 15.11 0.53
N HIS A 170 1.24 16.27 0.62
CA HIS A 170 2.30 16.53 1.60
C HIS A 170 2.12 17.81 2.45
N SER A 171 0.96 18.48 2.36
CA SER A 171 0.70 19.77 3.03
C SER A 171 0.73 19.74 4.57
N ASP A 172 0.61 18.57 5.18
CA ASP A 172 0.67 18.42 6.65
C ASP A 172 2.12 18.27 7.18
N GLU A 173 3.11 18.02 6.31
CA GLU A 173 4.50 17.75 6.72
C GLU A 173 5.47 18.90 6.41
N TYR A 174 5.18 19.74 5.40
CA TYR A 174 6.01 20.89 5.02
C TYR A 174 5.20 22.19 4.97
N GLY A 175 5.72 23.25 5.57
CA GLY A 175 5.07 24.58 5.59
C GLY A 175 5.17 25.32 4.25
N GLU A 176 4.27 26.29 4.04
CA GLU A 176 3.97 26.97 2.75
C GLU A 176 5.19 27.57 2.00
N ASP A 177 6.35 27.77 2.65
CA ASP A 177 7.57 28.34 2.06
C ASP A 177 8.65 27.30 1.68
N ASP A 178 8.61 26.05 2.19
CA ASP A 178 9.81 25.18 2.22
C ASP A 178 10.00 24.29 0.96
N SER A 179 9.89 24.91 -0.21
CA SER A 179 10.28 24.48 -1.56
C SER A 179 10.04 23.02 -2.03
N LEU A 180 9.35 22.88 -3.17
CA LEU A 180 9.37 21.67 -4.02
C LEU A 180 10.80 21.19 -4.33
N GLU A 181 11.78 22.11 -4.34
CA GLU A 181 13.19 21.79 -4.59
C GLU A 181 13.81 20.91 -3.51
N LYS A 182 13.31 20.94 -2.26
CA LYS A 182 13.64 19.95 -1.23
C LYS A 182 13.04 18.60 -1.56
N LEU A 183 11.73 18.52 -1.84
CA LEU A 183 11.05 17.27 -2.21
C LEU A 183 11.76 16.55 -3.37
N TYR A 184 12.24 17.25 -4.40
CA TYR A 184 12.99 16.63 -5.50
C TYR A 184 14.45 16.25 -5.19
N LYS A 185 15.09 16.82 -4.15
CA LYS A 185 16.50 16.59 -3.81
C LYS A 185 16.71 15.64 -2.63
N GLU A 186 15.88 15.78 -1.59
CA GLU A 186 15.97 15.01 -0.36
C GLU A 186 15.11 13.75 -0.51
N ARG A 187 15.75 12.65 -0.96
CA ARG A 187 15.15 11.31 -0.97
C ARG A 187 14.98 10.76 0.44
N ASP A 188 14.03 11.32 1.19
CA ASP A 188 13.61 10.74 2.45
C ASP A 188 12.94 9.38 2.19
N GLU A 189 13.35 8.35 2.95
CA GLU A 189 12.83 6.98 2.82
C GLU A 189 11.43 6.80 3.45
N SER A 190 10.92 7.82 4.14
CA SER A 190 9.54 7.85 4.68
C SER A 190 8.48 8.26 3.64
N LEU A 191 8.87 9.02 2.62
CA LEU A 191 7.97 9.45 1.54
C LEU A 191 7.49 8.25 0.69
N GLN A 192 6.21 8.24 0.33
CA GLN A 192 5.60 7.16 -0.46
C GLN A 192 5.88 7.35 -1.97
N TRP A 193 7.16 7.37 -2.36
CA TRP A 193 7.66 7.69 -3.70
C TRP A 193 6.96 6.99 -4.87
N ASP A 194 6.46 5.75 -4.69
CA ASP A 194 5.66 5.05 -5.71
C ASP A 194 4.42 5.85 -6.17
N TYR A 195 3.83 6.71 -5.32
CA TYR A 195 2.64 7.51 -5.68
C TYR A 195 2.92 8.57 -6.75
N MET A 196 4.06 9.25 -6.70
CA MET A 196 4.48 10.21 -7.73
C MET A 196 4.65 9.51 -9.08
N TYR A 197 5.30 8.35 -9.09
CA TYR A 197 5.45 7.52 -10.28
C TYR A 197 4.10 7.01 -10.81
N LEU A 198 3.19 6.59 -9.92
CA LEU A 198 1.82 6.17 -10.29
C LEU A 198 0.99 7.32 -10.89
N PHE A 199 1.11 8.55 -10.38
CA PHE A 199 0.46 9.72 -10.97
C PHE A 199 1.02 10.03 -12.37
N GLY A 200 2.35 10.02 -12.54
CA GLY A 200 2.99 10.20 -13.84
C GLY A 200 2.59 9.10 -14.85
N PHE A 201 2.47 7.85 -14.40
CA PHE A 201 2.02 6.73 -15.21
C PHE A 201 0.54 6.86 -15.61
N LEU A 202 -0.33 7.27 -14.68
CA LEU A 202 -1.75 7.54 -14.95
C LEU A 202 -1.90 8.65 -16.00
N SER A 203 -1.27 9.80 -15.75
CA SER A 203 -1.49 11.05 -16.51
C SER A 203 -0.81 11.10 -17.88
N ASN A 204 0.30 10.38 -18.08
CA ASN A 204 1.10 10.43 -19.31
C ASN A 204 1.01 9.16 -20.18
N ILE A 205 0.50 8.05 -19.64
CA ILE A 205 0.34 6.77 -20.36
C ILE A 205 -1.09 6.27 -20.28
N VAL A 206 -1.62 5.96 -19.09
CA VAL A 206 -2.90 5.23 -18.97
C VAL A 206 -4.11 6.02 -19.46
N LEU A 207 -4.20 7.32 -19.14
CA LEU A 207 -5.31 8.16 -19.61
C LEU A 207 -5.24 8.42 -21.14
N PRO A 208 -4.07 8.71 -21.75
CA PRO A 208 -3.94 8.73 -23.21
C PRO A 208 -4.30 7.42 -23.90
N ASP A 209 -3.71 6.29 -23.47
CA ASP A 209 -3.96 4.96 -24.04
C ASP A 209 -5.47 4.61 -23.97
N LEU A 210 -6.16 4.97 -22.88
CA LEU A 210 -7.62 4.83 -22.75
C LEU A 210 -8.43 5.72 -23.69
N GLY A 211 -7.97 6.95 -23.96
CA GLY A 211 -8.65 7.93 -24.80
C GLY A 211 -8.56 7.60 -26.29
N GLU A 212 -7.37 7.22 -26.73
CA GLU A 212 -7.08 6.80 -28.11
C GLU A 212 -7.49 5.33 -28.36
N ASN A 213 -7.79 4.57 -27.30
CA ASN A 213 -8.00 3.12 -27.29
C ASN A 213 -6.83 2.35 -27.91
N GLU A 214 -5.62 2.80 -27.61
CA GLU A 214 -4.37 2.10 -27.87
C GLU A 214 -3.85 1.45 -26.58
N VAL A 215 -2.84 0.59 -26.71
CA VAL A 215 -2.01 0.16 -25.57
C VAL A 215 -0.59 0.15 -26.10
N ARG A 216 0.30 0.95 -25.49
CA ARG A 216 1.71 0.95 -25.86
C ARG A 216 2.31 -0.42 -25.60
N SER A 217 3.26 -0.83 -26.45
CA SER A 217 3.93 -2.14 -26.37
C SER A 217 4.93 -2.18 -25.21
N LEU A 218 4.42 -2.12 -23.98
CA LEU A 218 5.19 -2.24 -22.74
C LEU A 218 5.85 -3.62 -22.69
N ASP A 219 7.16 -3.67 -22.92
CA ASP A 219 7.90 -4.93 -22.95
C ASP A 219 8.35 -5.39 -21.55
N ASP A 220 8.89 -6.61 -21.50
CA ASP A 220 9.34 -7.24 -20.25
C ASP A 220 10.48 -6.48 -19.57
N GLU A 221 11.28 -5.65 -20.25
CA GLU A 221 12.34 -4.84 -19.66
C GLU A 221 11.83 -3.46 -19.24
N GLU A 222 10.99 -2.80 -20.04
CA GLU A 222 10.28 -1.57 -19.64
C GLU A 222 9.50 -1.80 -18.34
N ILE A 223 8.71 -2.89 -18.26
CA ILE A 223 7.92 -3.26 -17.07
C ILE A 223 8.80 -3.49 -15.83
N LYS A 224 10.09 -3.84 -15.99
CA LYS A 224 11.05 -3.97 -14.86
C LYS A 224 11.71 -2.64 -14.47
N ASN A 225 11.74 -1.66 -15.36
CA ASN A 225 12.35 -0.36 -15.13
C ASN A 225 11.41 0.63 -14.43
N TYR A 226 10.09 0.38 -14.46
CA TYR A 226 9.10 1.13 -13.69
C TYR A 226 9.16 0.84 -12.17
N SER A 227 8.49 1.70 -11.39
CA SER A 227 8.35 1.52 -9.94
C SER A 227 7.50 0.27 -9.59
N LYS A 228 7.56 -0.19 -8.33
CA LYS A 228 6.89 -1.43 -7.90
C LYS A 228 5.37 -1.31 -7.97
N GLY A 229 4.82 -0.15 -7.63
CA GLY A 229 3.40 0.14 -7.79
C GLY A 229 2.95 0.02 -9.24
N ILE A 230 3.65 0.66 -10.18
CA ILE A 230 3.33 0.58 -11.62
C ILE A 230 3.41 -0.87 -12.11
N SER A 231 4.50 -1.55 -11.79
CA SER A 231 4.72 -2.96 -12.16
C SER A 231 3.60 -3.87 -11.65
N TYR A 232 3.08 -3.62 -10.44
CA TYR A 232 1.94 -4.33 -9.88
C TYR A 232 0.66 -4.11 -10.70
N PHE A 233 0.32 -2.87 -11.03
CA PHE A 233 -0.91 -2.55 -11.77
C PHE A 233 -0.88 -3.02 -13.23
N ILE A 234 0.27 -2.95 -13.91
CA ILE A 234 0.48 -3.58 -15.22
C ILE A 234 0.24 -5.10 -15.10
N ASN A 235 0.87 -5.78 -14.14
CA ASN A 235 0.67 -7.22 -13.90
C ASN A 235 -0.71 -7.61 -13.34
N LYS A 236 -1.59 -6.64 -13.04
CA LYS A 236 -3.00 -6.86 -12.65
C LYS A 236 -3.90 -6.84 -13.90
N HIS A 237 -3.77 -5.80 -14.73
CA HIS A 237 -4.67 -5.54 -15.86
C HIS A 237 -4.13 -5.98 -17.23
N TYR A 238 -2.82 -5.86 -17.47
CA TYR A 238 -2.11 -6.14 -18.73
C TYR A 238 -1.12 -7.32 -18.60
N SER A 239 -1.50 -8.38 -17.87
CA SER A 239 -0.66 -9.58 -17.77
C SER A 239 -0.65 -10.37 -19.09
N LYS A 240 0.42 -11.15 -19.34
CA LYS A 240 0.69 -11.80 -20.65
C LYS A 240 -0.46 -12.65 -21.19
N ASP A 241 -1.17 -13.38 -20.33
CA ASP A 241 -2.39 -14.14 -20.64
C ASP A 241 -3.54 -13.30 -21.26
N LYS A 242 -3.44 -11.98 -21.16
CA LYS A 242 -4.41 -11.01 -21.68
C LYS A 242 -3.86 -10.21 -22.87
N MET A 243 -2.55 -10.15 -23.09
CA MET A 243 -1.94 -9.22 -24.04
C MET A 243 -2.33 -9.52 -25.49
N ASP A 244 -2.36 -10.79 -25.91
CA ASP A 244 -2.86 -11.17 -27.24
C ASP A 244 -4.30 -10.67 -27.44
N ARG A 245 -5.16 -10.84 -26.44
CA ARG A 245 -6.54 -10.34 -26.51
C ARG A 245 -6.61 -8.80 -26.48
N ILE A 246 -5.80 -8.12 -25.68
CA ILE A 246 -5.71 -6.65 -25.65
C ILE A 246 -5.28 -6.10 -27.02
N ASN A 247 -4.42 -6.82 -27.74
CA ASN A 247 -3.96 -6.44 -29.06
C ASN A 247 -5.04 -6.60 -30.15
N PHE A 248 -5.94 -7.58 -30.05
CA PHE A 248 -6.94 -7.87 -31.10
C PHE A 248 -8.42 -7.52 -30.76
N ASP A 249 -8.77 -7.32 -29.48
CA ASP A 249 -10.14 -7.04 -29.01
C ASP A 249 -10.21 -5.62 -28.42
N SER A 250 -10.72 -4.67 -29.21
CA SER A 250 -10.76 -3.24 -28.88
C SER A 250 -11.72 -2.88 -27.74
N GLU A 251 -12.76 -3.67 -27.51
CA GLU A 251 -13.68 -3.51 -26.37
C GLU A 251 -13.05 -4.04 -25.09
N PHE A 252 -12.38 -5.20 -25.15
CA PHE A 252 -11.63 -5.74 -24.02
C PHE A 252 -10.44 -4.84 -23.65
N ARG A 253 -9.73 -4.29 -24.64
CA ARG A 253 -8.69 -3.27 -24.45
C ARG A 253 -9.22 -2.07 -23.65
N LYS A 254 -10.27 -1.41 -24.15
CA LYS A 254 -10.91 -0.27 -23.48
C LYS A 254 -11.38 -0.62 -22.06
N SER A 255 -11.95 -1.82 -21.89
CA SER A 255 -12.38 -2.33 -20.58
C SER A 255 -11.21 -2.59 -19.61
N ARG A 256 -10.00 -2.88 -20.10
CA ARG A 256 -8.78 -3.06 -19.28
C ARG A 256 -8.11 -1.74 -18.96
N ALA A 257 -7.95 -0.85 -19.93
CA ALA A 257 -7.43 0.50 -19.73
C ALA A 257 -8.30 1.28 -18.73
N LEU A 258 -9.63 1.18 -18.84
CA LEU A 258 -10.56 1.81 -17.90
C LEU A 258 -10.42 1.26 -16.48
N LYS A 259 -10.28 -0.07 -16.32
CA LYS A 259 -10.09 -0.70 -15.00
C LYS A 259 -8.73 -0.35 -14.38
N LEU A 260 -7.69 -0.22 -15.19
CA LEU A 260 -6.38 0.26 -14.77
C LEU A 260 -6.45 1.72 -14.30
N ALA A 261 -7.06 2.61 -15.09
CA ALA A 261 -7.27 4.01 -14.71
C ALA A 261 -8.08 4.15 -13.41
N ILE A 262 -9.16 3.38 -13.24
CA ILE A 262 -9.97 3.37 -12.01
C ILE A 262 -9.15 2.90 -10.81
N ASP A 263 -8.44 1.76 -10.90
CA ASP A 263 -7.60 1.26 -9.79
C ASP A 263 -6.54 2.29 -9.37
N LEU A 264 -5.90 2.97 -10.34
CA LEU A 264 -4.90 4.01 -10.08
C LEU A 264 -5.53 5.25 -9.43
N VAL A 265 -6.66 5.74 -9.94
CA VAL A 265 -7.36 6.89 -9.36
C VAL A 265 -7.85 6.60 -7.95
N GLU A 266 -8.38 5.40 -7.69
CA GLU A 266 -8.82 5.03 -6.34
C GLU A 266 -7.66 5.00 -5.33
N VAL A 267 -6.45 4.61 -5.75
CA VAL A 267 -5.25 4.60 -4.91
C VAL A 267 -4.67 6.00 -4.70
N LEU A 268 -4.61 6.81 -5.75
CA LEU A 268 -4.04 8.17 -5.71
C LEU A 268 -4.97 9.19 -5.01
N TYR A 269 -6.29 8.98 -5.04
CA TYR A 269 -7.27 10.01 -4.69
C TYR A 269 -8.44 9.58 -3.79
N PHE A 270 -8.63 8.28 -3.51
CA PHE A 270 -9.74 7.77 -2.69
C PHE A 270 -9.25 6.83 -1.56
N ASP A 271 -8.02 7.03 -1.07
CA ASP A 271 -7.38 6.29 0.03
C ASP A 271 -7.35 4.75 -0.10
N LYS A 272 -7.54 4.22 -1.31
CA LYS A 272 -7.46 2.78 -1.55
C LYS A 272 -6.02 2.30 -1.36
N PRO A 273 -5.77 1.18 -0.66
CA PRO A 273 -4.42 0.66 -0.54
C PRO A 273 -3.86 0.24 -1.90
N MET A 274 -2.62 0.67 -2.19
CA MET A 274 -1.88 0.32 -3.42
C MET A 274 -1.76 -1.20 -3.64
N PHE A 275 -1.61 -1.97 -2.55
CA PHE A 275 -1.55 -3.42 -2.56
C PHE A 275 -2.76 -4.00 -1.82
N ASP A 276 -3.39 -5.01 -2.41
CA ASP A 276 -4.65 -5.58 -1.94
C ASP A 276 -4.56 -6.24 -0.53
N TYR A 277 -3.35 -6.49 0.01
CA TYR A 277 -3.15 -7.21 1.30
C TYR A 277 -2.03 -6.64 2.19
N ASN A 278 -2.31 -6.56 3.50
CA ASN A 278 -1.26 -6.64 4.53
C ASN A 278 -0.85 -8.10 4.77
N VAL A 279 0.36 -8.33 5.31
CA VAL A 279 0.88 -9.69 5.56
C VAL A 279 1.45 -9.81 6.96
N PHE A 280 1.04 -10.85 7.70
CA PHE A 280 1.57 -11.21 9.02
C PHE A 280 1.95 -12.69 9.07
N HIS A 281 2.87 -13.03 9.97
CA HIS A 281 3.26 -14.41 10.30
C HIS A 281 2.86 -14.70 11.75
N ILE A 282 2.16 -15.81 11.97
CA ILE A 282 1.74 -16.35 13.26
C ILE A 282 2.39 -17.72 13.47
N LYS A 283 2.99 -17.92 14.65
CA LYS A 283 3.81 -19.09 14.99
C LYS A 283 3.20 -19.85 16.17
N ASN A 284 2.48 -20.93 15.86
CA ASN A 284 1.81 -21.80 16.83
C ASN A 284 2.82 -22.83 17.38
N GLU A 285 3.41 -22.56 18.55
CA GLU A 285 4.38 -23.46 19.23
C GLU A 285 3.86 -24.06 20.55
N PHE A 286 2.54 -24.05 20.75
CA PHE A 286 1.87 -24.45 21.98
C PHE A 286 2.13 -25.91 22.37
N MET A 287 2.06 -26.20 23.68
CA MET A 287 2.30 -27.53 24.26
C MET A 287 1.00 -28.26 24.70
N ARG A 288 -0.17 -27.70 24.36
CA ARG A 288 -1.48 -28.33 24.61
C ARG A 288 -1.67 -29.48 23.62
N VAL A 289 -1.82 -30.70 24.14
CA VAL A 289 -2.02 -31.92 23.34
C VAL A 289 -3.29 -31.79 22.49
N GLY A 290 -3.23 -32.16 21.21
CA GLY A 290 -4.37 -32.11 20.27
C GLY A 290 -4.66 -30.73 19.69
N PHE A 291 -4.18 -29.65 20.31
CA PHE A 291 -4.52 -28.28 19.92
C PHE A 291 -3.71 -27.77 18.71
N LEU A 292 -2.51 -28.30 18.45
CA LEU A 292 -1.79 -27.94 17.22
C LEU A 292 -2.36 -28.67 16.01
N GLU A 293 -2.83 -29.90 16.23
CA GLU A 293 -3.55 -30.73 15.28
C GLU A 293 -4.91 -30.09 14.95
N GLU A 294 -5.71 -29.74 15.96
CA GLU A 294 -6.97 -29.01 15.82
C GLU A 294 -6.81 -27.69 15.04
N LEU A 295 -5.80 -26.87 15.38
CA LEU A 295 -5.54 -25.62 14.66
C LEU A 295 -5.10 -25.86 13.20
N PHE A 296 -4.33 -26.92 12.93
CA PHE A 296 -3.91 -27.24 11.57
C PHE A 296 -5.08 -27.76 10.72
N ASP A 297 -5.85 -28.71 11.24
CA ASP A 297 -6.93 -29.38 10.51
C ASP A 297 -8.16 -28.47 10.29
N ASN A 298 -8.46 -27.57 11.24
CA ASN A 298 -9.54 -26.58 11.11
C ASN A 298 -9.13 -25.28 10.39
N ASP A 299 -7.94 -25.20 9.80
CA ASP A 299 -7.43 -24.00 9.12
C ASP A 299 -7.38 -22.73 10.00
N GLN A 300 -6.87 -22.86 11.23
CA GLN A 300 -6.86 -21.79 12.23
C GLN A 300 -5.44 -21.40 12.68
N ALA A 301 -5.25 -20.12 13.00
CA ALA A 301 -4.07 -19.63 13.69
C ALA A 301 -4.47 -19.09 15.08
N ALA A 302 -3.62 -19.28 16.10
CA ALA A 302 -3.91 -18.82 17.45
C ALA A 302 -2.79 -17.92 18.01
N LEU A 303 -3.20 -16.94 18.81
CA LEU A 303 -2.31 -16.05 19.54
C LEU A 303 -2.61 -16.15 21.04
N LEU A 304 -1.58 -16.40 21.84
CA LEU A 304 -1.67 -16.41 23.31
C LEU A 304 -1.69 -14.96 23.84
N VAL A 305 -2.82 -14.49 24.34
CA VAL A 305 -2.99 -13.12 24.84
C VAL A 305 -3.72 -13.14 26.18
N HIS A 306 -2.95 -13.09 27.26
CA HIS A 306 -3.50 -12.91 28.62
C HIS A 306 -4.21 -11.56 28.74
N ASP A 307 -5.26 -11.46 29.54
CA ASP A 307 -6.14 -10.29 29.50
C ASP A 307 -5.46 -9.01 30.04
N ASN A 308 -4.41 -9.15 30.88
CA ASN A 308 -3.52 -8.08 31.34
C ASN A 308 -2.26 -7.87 30.46
N PHE A 309 -2.28 -8.28 29.18
CA PHE A 309 -1.12 -8.13 28.28
C PHE A 309 -0.76 -6.66 27.96
N ARG A 310 -1.69 -5.72 28.16
CA ARG A 310 -1.41 -4.27 28.04
C ARG A 310 -0.93 -3.64 29.35
N ASP A 311 -1.15 -4.30 30.49
CA ASP A 311 -0.75 -3.79 31.80
C ASP A 311 0.74 -4.06 32.01
N ILE A 312 1.55 -3.10 31.56
CA ILE A 312 3.01 -3.13 31.58
C ILE A 312 3.56 -2.30 32.75
N GLU A 313 2.79 -1.31 33.21
CA GLU A 313 3.12 -0.45 34.36
C GLU A 313 2.91 -1.15 35.71
N ASP A 314 2.11 -2.22 35.80
CA ASP A 314 1.83 -2.93 37.07
C ASP A 314 2.33 -4.38 37.12
N ASN A 315 2.82 -4.91 36.00
CA ASN A 315 3.40 -6.25 35.96
C ASN A 315 4.79 -6.28 36.62
N ALA A 316 4.95 -7.06 37.69
CA ALA A 316 6.19 -7.13 38.47
C ALA A 316 7.39 -7.67 37.68
N GLU A 317 7.19 -8.63 36.78
CA GLU A 317 8.25 -9.18 35.91
C GLU A 317 8.75 -8.11 34.93
N ALA A 318 7.86 -7.29 34.36
CA ALA A 318 8.20 -6.15 33.51
C ALA A 318 8.83 -4.96 34.27
N LYS A 319 8.75 -4.93 35.61
CA LYS A 319 9.54 -4.02 36.46
C LYS A 319 10.95 -4.57 36.73
N ALA A 320 11.10 -5.89 36.81
CA ALA A 320 12.36 -6.57 37.10
C ALA A 320 13.24 -6.81 35.85
N ASP A 321 12.64 -7.10 34.69
CA ASP A 321 13.35 -7.39 33.44
C ASP A 321 12.93 -6.42 32.30
N MET A 322 13.88 -5.56 31.93
CA MET A 322 13.73 -4.62 30.81
C MET A 322 13.65 -5.32 29.44
N ILE A 323 14.26 -6.49 29.26
CA ILE A 323 14.18 -7.27 28.03
C ILE A 323 12.78 -7.86 27.88
N PHE A 324 12.22 -8.42 28.96
CA PHE A 324 10.83 -8.86 29.01
C PHE A 324 9.86 -7.70 28.73
N ARG A 325 10.02 -6.55 29.41
CA ARG A 325 9.21 -5.33 29.18
C ARG A 325 9.25 -4.88 27.71
N ASN A 326 10.43 -4.83 27.09
CA ASN A 326 10.59 -4.46 25.69
C ASN A 326 9.94 -5.46 24.72
N ASN A 327 10.00 -6.76 25.02
CA ASN A 327 9.32 -7.78 24.23
C ASN A 327 7.79 -7.70 24.39
N LYS A 328 7.26 -7.47 25.59
CA LYS A 328 5.83 -7.25 25.86
C LYS A 328 5.31 -6.01 25.12
N LEU A 329 6.03 -4.88 25.19
CA LEU A 329 5.74 -3.66 24.42
C LEU A 329 5.73 -3.90 22.90
N ARG A 330 6.72 -4.65 22.38
CA ARG A 330 6.78 -4.99 20.94
C ARG A 330 5.60 -5.87 20.50
N PHE A 331 5.19 -6.82 21.34
CA PHE A 331 4.03 -7.66 21.05
C PHE A 331 2.73 -6.84 21.03
N VAL A 332 2.50 -5.95 22.00
CA VAL A 332 1.33 -5.05 22.01
C VAL A 332 1.25 -4.24 20.72
N LYS A 333 2.33 -3.58 20.29
CA LYS A 333 2.34 -2.83 19.02
C LYS A 333 2.01 -3.69 17.79
N LEU A 334 2.53 -4.91 17.73
CA LEU A 334 2.25 -5.84 16.62
C LEU A 334 0.81 -6.39 16.65
N TRP A 335 0.26 -6.63 17.84
CA TRP A 335 -1.14 -7.00 18.05
C TRP A 335 -2.09 -5.87 17.63
N ASP A 336 -1.76 -4.62 17.97
CA ASP A 336 -2.55 -3.45 17.59
C ASP A 336 -2.51 -3.24 16.06
N HIS A 337 -1.33 -3.33 15.44
CA HIS A 337 -1.19 -3.31 13.97
C HIS A 337 -2.00 -4.42 13.29
N LEU A 338 -2.08 -5.63 13.87
CA LEU A 338 -2.90 -6.72 13.34
C LEU A 338 -4.40 -6.40 13.44
N ASN A 339 -4.87 -5.90 14.58
CA ASN A 339 -6.28 -5.55 14.78
C ASN A 339 -6.73 -4.43 13.84
N ASP A 340 -5.92 -3.37 13.68
CA ASP A 340 -6.26 -2.27 12.78
C ASP A 340 -6.16 -2.68 11.31
N SER A 341 -5.23 -3.57 10.95
CA SER A 341 -5.22 -4.22 9.64
C SER A 341 -6.53 -4.96 9.37
N LEU A 342 -6.94 -5.87 10.26
CA LEU A 342 -8.17 -6.67 10.13
C LEU A 342 -9.44 -5.81 10.05
N ARG A 343 -9.47 -4.64 10.72
CA ARG A 343 -10.58 -3.68 10.63
C ARG A 343 -10.62 -2.94 9.29
N GLN A 344 -9.46 -2.55 8.78
CA GLN A 344 -9.36 -1.61 7.66
C GLN A 344 -9.24 -2.28 6.29
N LYS A 345 -8.55 -3.43 6.20
CA LYS A 345 -8.05 -4.02 4.94
C LYS A 345 -8.03 -5.56 5.00
N ASP A 346 -8.07 -6.18 3.83
CA ASP A 346 -7.82 -7.62 3.70
C ASP A 346 -6.38 -7.95 4.15
N THR A 347 -6.22 -9.05 4.88
CA THR A 347 -4.97 -9.37 5.59
C THR A 347 -4.59 -10.84 5.40
N LEU A 348 -3.44 -11.12 4.79
CA LEU A 348 -2.89 -12.47 4.68
C LEU A 348 -2.15 -12.87 5.96
N ILE A 349 -2.42 -14.09 6.42
CA ILE A 349 -1.77 -14.72 7.56
C ILE A 349 -0.96 -15.92 7.04
N ILE A 350 0.34 -15.93 7.32
CA ILE A 350 1.18 -17.12 7.24
C ILE A 350 1.12 -17.79 8.61
N ALA A 351 0.37 -18.89 8.73
CA ALA A 351 0.29 -19.68 9.94
C ALA A 351 1.30 -20.84 9.88
N SER A 352 2.11 -20.97 10.93
CA SER A 352 3.09 -22.04 11.05
C SER A 352 2.94 -22.79 12.36
N TYR A 353 3.07 -24.11 12.29
CA TYR A 353 2.77 -25.01 13.40
C TYR A 353 4.03 -25.81 13.76
N ARG A 354 4.24 -26.03 15.06
CA ARG A 354 5.29 -26.90 15.59
C ARG A 354 5.01 -28.36 15.21
N GLY A 355 6.05 -29.13 14.89
CA GLY A 355 5.93 -30.52 14.41
C GLY A 355 5.66 -30.65 12.91
N TYR A 356 4.78 -29.80 12.36
CA TYR A 356 4.44 -29.80 10.93
C TYR A 356 5.58 -29.29 10.04
N ALA A 357 5.74 -29.88 8.86
CA ALA A 357 6.69 -29.41 7.84
C ALA A 357 6.13 -28.24 6.99
N ASP A 358 4.83 -28.01 7.04
CA ASP A 358 4.10 -27.10 6.18
C ASP A 358 3.63 -25.82 6.90
N VAL A 359 3.39 -24.77 6.13
CA VAL A 359 2.66 -23.56 6.56
C VAL A 359 1.38 -23.41 5.77
N LYS A 360 0.35 -22.85 6.41
CA LYS A 360 -0.87 -22.42 5.73
C LYS A 360 -0.78 -20.92 5.48
N ILE A 361 -0.93 -20.48 4.23
CA ILE A 361 -1.10 -19.06 3.90
C ILE A 361 -2.57 -18.86 3.53
N GLY A 362 -3.30 -18.11 4.36
CA GLY A 362 -4.73 -17.87 4.19
C GLY A 362 -5.11 -16.41 4.40
N LEU A 363 -6.33 -16.06 3.99
CA LEU A 363 -6.84 -14.70 4.02
C LEU A 363 -7.78 -14.48 5.21
N MET A 364 -7.61 -13.38 5.91
CA MET A 364 -8.58 -12.77 6.81
C MET A 364 -9.22 -11.57 6.08
N PRO A 365 -10.50 -11.64 5.67
CA PRO A 365 -11.20 -10.52 5.04
C PRO A 365 -11.32 -9.31 5.96
N LYS A 366 -11.43 -8.11 5.39
CA LYS A 366 -11.75 -6.87 6.11
C LYS A 366 -13.00 -7.05 6.99
N GLY A 367 -12.90 -6.58 8.24
CA GLY A 367 -13.97 -6.69 9.25
C GLY A 367 -13.97 -8.01 10.02
N SER A 368 -13.06 -8.94 9.72
CA SER A 368 -12.91 -10.19 10.47
C SER A 368 -12.62 -9.92 11.95
N ARG A 369 -13.26 -10.71 12.82
CA ARG A 369 -13.04 -10.68 14.28
C ARG A 369 -12.09 -11.79 14.67
N ILE A 370 -11.21 -11.50 15.63
CA ILE A 370 -10.47 -12.54 16.36
C ILE A 370 -11.43 -13.10 17.42
N VAL A 371 -11.54 -14.42 17.51
CA VAL A 371 -12.49 -15.13 18.38
C VAL A 371 -11.73 -15.66 19.61
N TYR A 372 -12.41 -15.95 20.72
CA TYR A 372 -11.81 -16.61 21.89
C TYR A 372 -11.95 -18.13 21.77
N ASP A 373 -10.91 -18.88 22.15
CA ASP A 373 -11.06 -20.33 22.39
C ASP A 373 -12.13 -20.58 23.46
N PRO A 374 -13.17 -21.40 23.21
CA PRO A 374 -14.24 -21.63 24.18
C PRO A 374 -13.77 -22.28 25.49
N GLU A 375 -12.74 -23.12 25.43
CA GLU A 375 -12.24 -23.84 26.61
C GLU A 375 -11.21 -23.03 27.40
N ASN A 376 -10.40 -22.20 26.73
CA ASN A 376 -9.40 -21.36 27.38
C ASN A 376 -9.25 -19.97 26.71
N PRO A 377 -10.07 -18.98 27.09
CA PRO A 377 -10.19 -17.68 26.42
C PRO A 377 -8.91 -16.84 26.27
N ILE A 378 -7.78 -17.21 26.88
CA ILE A 378 -6.47 -16.57 26.64
C ILE A 378 -5.97 -16.83 25.21
N TYR A 379 -6.40 -17.91 24.55
CA TYR A 379 -6.13 -18.13 23.13
C TYR A 379 -7.11 -17.32 22.29
N LYS A 380 -6.56 -16.49 21.41
CA LYS A 380 -7.32 -15.66 20.47
C LYS A 380 -7.14 -16.25 19.07
N ILE A 381 -8.21 -16.79 18.50
CA ILE A 381 -8.26 -17.63 17.30
C ILE A 381 -8.60 -16.81 16.06
N LEU A 382 -7.92 -17.10 14.95
CA LEU A 382 -8.10 -16.51 13.63
C LEU A 382 -8.43 -17.65 12.64
N GLN A 383 -9.68 -17.68 12.15
CA GLN A 383 -10.12 -18.64 11.13
C GLN A 383 -9.66 -18.19 9.75
N LEU A 384 -8.73 -18.94 9.14
CA LEU A 384 -8.21 -18.61 7.81
C LEU A 384 -9.25 -18.93 6.74
N THR A 385 -9.41 -18.06 5.75
CA THR A 385 -10.22 -18.31 4.56
C THR A 385 -9.34 -18.65 3.36
N LYS A 386 -9.79 -19.60 2.53
CA LYS A 386 -9.11 -20.07 1.30
C LYS A 386 -7.60 -20.38 1.49
N PRO A 387 -7.20 -21.09 2.55
CA PRO A 387 -5.78 -21.34 2.81
C PRO A 387 -5.13 -22.19 1.71
N LYS A 388 -3.82 -21.99 1.54
CA LYS A 388 -2.96 -22.84 0.72
C LYS A 388 -1.77 -23.33 1.55
N GLU A 389 -1.47 -24.62 1.42
CA GLU A 389 -0.38 -25.28 2.12
C GLU A 389 0.93 -25.20 1.33
N PHE A 390 2.03 -24.93 2.05
CA PHE A 390 3.37 -24.82 1.47
C PHE A 390 4.42 -25.47 2.38
N PHE A 391 5.17 -26.41 1.83
CA PHE A 391 6.26 -27.11 2.51
C PHE A 391 7.42 -26.15 2.80
N LYS A 392 7.72 -25.87 4.08
CA LYS A 392 8.64 -24.80 4.51
C LYS A 392 9.96 -24.81 3.76
N THR A 393 10.62 -25.96 3.69
CA THR A 393 11.98 -26.08 3.11
C THR A 393 12.04 -26.03 1.58
N LYS A 394 10.90 -26.02 0.87
CA LYS A 394 10.86 -25.71 -0.57
C LYS A 394 10.88 -24.20 -0.86
N HIS A 395 10.64 -23.34 0.14
CA HIS A 395 10.54 -21.89 -0.04
C HIS A 395 11.32 -21.18 1.06
N ILE A 396 12.52 -20.69 0.74
CA ILE A 396 13.50 -20.30 1.76
C ILE A 396 13.00 -19.12 2.61
N ILE A 397 12.16 -18.24 2.04
CA ILE A 397 11.43 -17.19 2.77
C ILE A 397 10.56 -17.78 3.89
N LEU A 398 9.81 -18.84 3.62
CA LEU A 398 8.89 -19.45 4.58
C LEU A 398 9.67 -20.21 5.65
N ASP A 399 10.75 -20.90 5.27
CA ASP A 399 11.72 -21.48 6.19
C ASP A 399 12.38 -20.41 7.10
N ARG A 400 12.83 -19.27 6.56
CA ARG A 400 13.37 -18.16 7.37
C ARG A 400 12.31 -17.53 8.30
N LEU A 401 11.10 -17.25 7.80
CA LEU A 401 10.02 -16.66 8.59
C LEU A 401 9.61 -17.59 9.74
N THR A 402 9.51 -18.90 9.49
CA THR A 402 9.17 -19.88 10.54
C THR A 402 10.31 -20.16 11.52
N ARG A 403 11.56 -19.87 11.17
CA ARG A 403 12.70 -19.82 12.11
C ARG A 403 12.71 -18.58 13.02
N SER A 404 11.79 -17.63 12.84
CA SER A 404 11.68 -16.48 13.74
C SER A 404 11.32 -16.90 15.17
N ARG A 405 11.71 -16.06 16.14
CA ARG A 405 11.41 -16.27 17.57
C ARG A 405 10.04 -15.72 18.02
N PRO A 406 9.54 -14.56 17.54
CA PRO A 406 8.26 -14.04 18.01
C PRO A 406 7.06 -14.84 17.49
N MET A 407 6.03 -15.00 18.34
CA MET A 407 4.75 -15.64 18.01
C MET A 407 3.96 -14.88 16.93
N LEU A 408 4.10 -13.55 16.87
CA LEU A 408 3.47 -12.67 15.87
C LEU A 408 4.53 -11.76 15.25
N ASN A 409 4.54 -11.65 13.92
CA ASN A 409 5.39 -10.73 13.17
C ASN A 409 4.58 -10.08 12.03
N LYS A 410 4.79 -8.79 11.78
CA LYS A 410 4.37 -8.14 10.53
C LYS A 410 5.44 -8.42 9.46
N VAL A 411 5.03 -8.84 8.26
CA VAL A 411 5.94 -9.22 7.18
C VAL A 411 5.92 -8.12 6.12
N ASP A 412 6.73 -7.08 6.32
CA ASP A 412 6.79 -5.92 5.42
C ASP A 412 7.71 -6.12 4.22
N VAL A 413 8.84 -6.80 4.40
CA VAL A 413 9.71 -7.18 3.28
C VAL A 413 9.14 -8.41 2.57
N LYS A 414 9.20 -8.42 1.23
CA LYS A 414 8.89 -9.58 0.38
C LYS A 414 7.41 -10.03 0.36
N LYS A 415 6.48 -9.12 0.73
CA LYS A 415 5.02 -9.29 0.58
C LYS A 415 4.62 -9.83 -0.78
N ASP A 416 5.19 -9.30 -1.86
CA ASP A 416 4.80 -9.60 -3.23
C ASP A 416 5.02 -11.07 -3.61
N TYR A 417 6.06 -11.71 -3.06
CA TYR A 417 6.29 -13.16 -3.22
C TYR A 417 5.18 -13.96 -2.53
N ILE A 418 4.86 -13.60 -1.28
CA ILE A 418 3.86 -14.28 -0.45
C ILE A 418 2.47 -14.13 -1.07
N ILE A 419 2.13 -12.93 -1.54
CA ILE A 419 0.90 -12.64 -2.29
C ILE A 419 0.89 -13.45 -3.59
N SER A 420 1.99 -13.50 -4.35
CA SER A 420 2.06 -14.28 -5.59
C SER A 420 1.85 -15.78 -5.34
N LYS A 421 2.46 -16.36 -4.31
CA LYS A 421 2.23 -17.75 -3.90
C LYS A 421 0.79 -18.00 -3.46
N TYR A 422 0.21 -17.11 -2.63
CA TYR A 422 -1.18 -17.21 -2.20
C TYR A 422 -2.16 -17.11 -3.38
N VAL A 423 -1.98 -16.18 -4.32
CA VAL A 423 -2.81 -16.07 -5.52
C VAL A 423 -2.58 -17.26 -6.47
N GLY A 424 -1.37 -17.84 -6.48
CA GLY A 424 -0.97 -18.92 -7.39
C GLY A 424 -0.33 -18.42 -8.69
N LYS A 425 0.19 -17.19 -8.69
CA LYS A 425 1.00 -16.65 -9.80
C LYS A 425 2.40 -17.26 -9.76
N GLU A 426 2.99 -17.49 -10.93
CA GLU A 426 4.44 -17.71 -11.04
C GLU A 426 5.19 -16.45 -10.60
N VAL A 427 6.31 -16.63 -9.90
CA VAL A 427 7.18 -15.52 -9.49
C VAL A 427 8.31 -15.41 -10.50
N LEU A 428 8.50 -14.22 -11.07
CA LEU A 428 9.57 -13.94 -12.03
C LEU A 428 10.95 -14.26 -11.42
N ILE A 429 11.62 -15.25 -12.00
CA ILE A 429 12.96 -15.69 -11.61
C ILE A 429 13.98 -14.78 -12.30
N THR A 430 14.30 -13.66 -11.67
CA THR A 430 15.32 -12.69 -12.12
C THR A 430 16.39 -12.51 -11.04
N TYR A 431 17.59 -12.09 -11.43
CA TYR A 431 18.68 -11.79 -10.51
C TYR A 431 18.26 -10.76 -9.45
N ASP A 432 17.56 -9.71 -9.89
CA ASP A 432 17.27 -8.53 -9.08
C ASP A 432 16.18 -8.80 -8.01
N ASN A 433 15.51 -9.97 -8.08
CA ASN A 433 14.59 -10.45 -7.04
C ASN A 433 15.29 -11.22 -5.89
N LEU A 434 16.61 -11.45 -5.97
CA LEU A 434 17.42 -12.06 -4.91
C LEU A 434 17.87 -11.01 -3.88
N SER A 435 17.89 -11.34 -2.58
CA SER A 435 18.64 -10.53 -1.61
C SER A 435 20.14 -10.83 -1.63
N SER A 436 20.93 -9.98 -0.97
CA SER A 436 22.36 -10.20 -0.70
C SER A 436 22.65 -11.56 -0.05
N TYR A 437 21.75 -12.11 0.76
CA TYR A 437 21.90 -13.46 1.32
C TYR A 437 21.57 -14.54 0.29
N SER A 438 20.53 -14.36 -0.52
CA SER A 438 20.25 -15.28 -1.64
C SER A 438 21.40 -15.34 -2.64
N ILE A 439 22.06 -14.21 -2.92
CA ILE A 439 23.26 -14.14 -3.76
C ILE A 439 24.44 -14.88 -3.08
N LYS A 440 24.63 -14.77 -1.76
CA LYS A 440 25.61 -15.57 -1.01
C LYS A 440 25.34 -17.08 -1.11
N LEU A 441 24.08 -17.52 -0.94
CA LEU A 441 23.70 -18.93 -1.14
C LEU A 441 23.89 -19.39 -2.59
N MET A 442 23.58 -18.53 -3.58
CA MET A 442 23.78 -18.80 -5.00
C MET A 442 25.26 -19.02 -5.34
N CYS A 443 26.14 -18.13 -4.87
CA CYS A 443 27.58 -18.26 -5.05
C CYS A 443 28.16 -19.48 -4.31
N MET A 444 27.63 -19.81 -3.12
CA MET A 444 27.99 -21.02 -2.36
C MET A 444 27.60 -22.31 -3.11
N GLU A 445 26.40 -22.37 -3.69
CA GLU A 445 25.96 -23.54 -4.44
C GLU A 445 26.68 -23.64 -5.80
N TRP A 446 26.94 -22.51 -6.47
CA TRP A 446 27.77 -22.47 -7.68
C TRP A 446 29.12 -23.16 -7.46
N LEU A 447 29.78 -22.88 -6.33
CA LEU A 447 31.04 -23.54 -5.93
C LEU A 447 30.93 -25.06 -5.77
N ARG A 448 29.74 -25.65 -5.73
CA ARG A 448 29.51 -27.11 -5.64
C ARG A 448 29.19 -27.74 -7.00
N THR A 449 28.86 -26.94 -8.01
CA THR A 449 28.48 -27.39 -9.37
C THR A 449 29.66 -27.67 -10.30
N GLU A 450 29.39 -28.28 -11.46
CA GLU A 450 30.35 -28.38 -12.57
C GLU A 450 30.86 -27.03 -13.12
N PHE A 451 30.12 -25.92 -12.92
CA PHE A 451 30.48 -24.59 -13.44
C PHE A 451 31.67 -23.95 -12.70
N ALA A 452 31.82 -24.23 -11.41
CA ALA A 452 32.96 -23.73 -10.64
C ALA A 452 34.27 -24.44 -11.05
N PRO A 453 35.39 -23.71 -11.21
CA PRO A 453 36.68 -24.32 -11.53
C PRO A 453 37.08 -25.39 -10.53
N LYS A 454 37.58 -26.54 -11.01
CA LYS A 454 37.89 -27.72 -10.16
C LYS A 454 38.75 -27.40 -8.93
N ARG A 455 39.63 -26.38 -8.99
CA ARG A 455 40.48 -25.96 -7.87
C ARG A 455 39.73 -25.24 -6.72
N TYR A 456 38.50 -24.79 -6.94
CA TYR A 456 37.65 -24.11 -5.96
C TYR A 456 36.40 -24.91 -5.60
N ARG A 457 36.20 -26.10 -6.19
CA ARG A 457 34.95 -26.84 -6.05
C ARG A 457 34.80 -27.44 -4.66
N LEU A 458 33.77 -27.00 -3.95
CA LEU A 458 33.48 -27.40 -2.57
C LEU A 458 32.84 -28.78 -2.50
N GLN A 459 33.45 -29.69 -1.75
CA GLN A 459 32.85 -30.96 -1.34
C GLN A 459 32.14 -30.81 0.01
N TYR A 460 32.75 -30.07 0.96
CA TYR A 460 32.22 -29.87 2.32
C TYR A 460 32.15 -28.39 2.69
N LEU A 461 31.05 -28.00 3.34
CA LEU A 461 30.91 -26.70 4.00
C LEU A 461 31.37 -26.81 5.45
N THR A 462 32.27 -25.93 5.88
CA THR A 462 32.81 -25.92 7.25
C THR A 462 32.11 -24.83 8.08
N LYS A 463 31.73 -25.16 9.32
CA LYS A 463 31.16 -24.17 10.24
C LYS A 463 32.24 -23.18 10.67
N VAL A 464 32.22 -21.97 10.10
CA VAL A 464 33.06 -20.85 10.54
C VAL A 464 32.76 -20.54 12.00
N SER A 465 33.81 -20.50 12.83
CA SER A 465 33.69 -19.97 14.18
C SER A 465 33.53 -18.44 14.11
N ARG A 466 32.51 -17.90 14.78
CA ARG A 466 32.19 -16.45 14.77
C ARG A 466 33.28 -15.56 15.37
N LYS A 467 34.38 -16.12 15.89
CA LYS A 467 35.49 -15.37 16.49
C LYS A 467 36.70 -15.19 15.57
N GLU A 468 36.86 -16.02 14.54
CA GLU A 468 38.17 -16.16 13.85
C GLU A 468 38.21 -15.57 12.44
N ILE A 469 37.05 -15.33 11.80
CA ILE A 469 37.02 -14.81 10.43
C ILE A 469 35.95 -13.73 10.27
N THR A 470 36.33 -12.48 10.47
CA THR A 470 35.66 -11.35 9.81
C THR A 470 36.06 -11.32 8.33
N ASN A 471 35.17 -10.83 7.46
CA ASN A 471 35.40 -10.63 6.02
C ASN A 471 35.44 -11.91 5.16
N VAL A 472 34.80 -13.01 5.58
CA VAL A 472 34.56 -14.19 4.72
C VAL A 472 33.10 -14.61 4.81
N ASP A 473 32.46 -14.74 3.64
CA ASP A 473 31.04 -15.10 3.50
C ASP A 473 30.84 -16.60 3.25
N ILE A 474 31.77 -17.23 2.54
CA ILE A 474 31.71 -18.65 2.17
C ILE A 474 33.05 -19.29 2.51
N TYR A 475 32.99 -20.40 3.23
CA TYR A 475 34.16 -21.15 3.70
C TYR A 475 33.91 -22.65 3.59
N GLY A 476 34.88 -23.40 3.08
CA GLY A 476 34.72 -24.83 2.86
C GLY A 476 35.97 -25.55 2.36
N LEU A 477 35.83 -26.85 2.13
CA LEU A 477 36.90 -27.75 1.69
C LEU A 477 36.60 -28.33 0.30
N THR A 478 37.63 -28.35 -0.54
CA THR A 478 37.65 -29.10 -1.80
C THR A 478 37.93 -30.59 -1.57
N GLU A 479 37.71 -31.43 -2.58
CA GLU A 479 38.05 -32.87 -2.56
C GLU A 479 39.53 -33.16 -2.23
N LYS A 480 40.43 -32.17 -2.40
CA LYS A 480 41.85 -32.26 -2.09
C LYS A 480 42.21 -31.66 -0.72
N ASN A 481 41.22 -31.48 0.16
CA ASN A 481 41.33 -30.78 1.45
C ASN A 481 41.87 -29.34 1.37
N GLY A 482 41.92 -28.74 0.17
CA GLY A 482 42.25 -27.33 -0.01
C GLY A 482 41.12 -26.45 0.54
N ILE A 483 41.48 -25.57 1.48
CA ILE A 483 40.58 -24.60 2.12
C ILE A 483 40.27 -23.46 1.15
N VAL A 484 38.98 -23.29 0.81
CA VAL A 484 38.46 -22.19 0.00
C VAL A 484 37.77 -21.18 0.89
N ALA A 485 38.11 -19.90 0.72
CA ALA A 485 37.43 -18.76 1.32
C ALA A 485 36.98 -17.79 0.22
N ALA A 486 35.76 -17.26 0.34
CA ALA A 486 35.24 -16.25 -0.59
C ALA A 486 34.47 -15.13 0.12
N GLN A 487 34.53 -13.93 -0.47
CA GLN A 487 33.80 -12.74 -0.08
C GLN A 487 32.82 -12.37 -1.20
N VAL A 488 31.61 -11.88 -0.87
CA VAL A 488 30.57 -11.49 -1.82
C VAL A 488 30.25 -10.00 -1.66
N ILE A 489 30.43 -9.23 -2.74
CA ILE A 489 30.45 -7.77 -2.71
C ILE A 489 29.29 -7.19 -3.52
N PHE A 490 28.52 -6.30 -2.89
CA PHE A 490 27.30 -5.72 -3.42
C PHE A 490 27.50 -4.28 -3.88
N LYS A 491 26.64 -3.84 -4.80
CA LYS A 491 26.71 -2.51 -5.45
C LYS A 491 26.64 -1.35 -4.44
N ASN A 492 25.79 -1.47 -3.42
CA ASN A 492 25.58 -0.43 -2.39
C ASN A 492 26.75 -0.30 -1.39
N ASP A 493 27.72 -1.22 -1.48
CA ASP A 493 28.62 -1.59 -0.38
C ASP A 493 30.11 -1.28 -0.74
N HIS A 494 30.32 -0.81 -1.98
CA HIS A 494 31.63 -0.64 -2.65
C HIS A 494 32.63 0.27 -1.90
N GLN A 495 32.18 1.34 -1.25
CA GLN A 495 33.08 2.25 -0.52
C GLN A 495 33.53 1.69 0.84
N ILE A 496 32.68 0.88 1.47
CA ILE A 496 32.99 0.22 2.75
C ILE A 496 34.02 -0.89 2.50
N HIS A 497 33.81 -1.70 1.45
CA HIS A 497 34.61 -2.91 1.22
C HIS A 497 36.07 -2.69 0.84
N GLN A 498 36.52 -1.52 0.34
CA GLN A 498 37.94 -1.37 -0.03
C GLN A 498 38.92 -1.64 1.12
N LYS A 499 38.53 -1.34 2.37
CA LYS A 499 39.34 -1.67 3.56
C LYS A 499 39.20 -3.12 4.01
N GLU A 500 38.06 -3.75 3.75
CA GLU A 500 37.79 -5.14 4.10
C GLU A 500 38.38 -6.12 3.10
N LEU A 501 38.39 -5.74 1.82
CA LEU A 501 38.99 -6.45 0.70
C LEU A 501 40.50 -6.60 0.88
N LYS A 502 41.20 -5.55 1.33
CA LYS A 502 42.62 -5.63 1.67
C LYS A 502 42.86 -6.65 2.79
N LYS A 503 42.14 -6.54 3.91
CA LYS A 503 42.20 -7.53 5.01
C LYS A 503 41.91 -8.98 4.54
N PHE A 504 40.99 -9.17 3.59
CA PHE A 504 40.73 -10.47 2.99
C PHE A 504 41.89 -10.94 2.08
N GLN A 505 42.45 -10.05 1.26
CA GLN A 505 43.65 -10.28 0.44
C GLN A 505 44.90 -10.59 1.29
N ASP A 506 45.05 -9.98 2.46
CA ASP A 506 46.20 -10.13 3.37
C ASP A 506 46.14 -11.41 4.26
N ASN A 507 44.96 -12.03 4.40
CA ASN A 507 44.76 -13.20 5.28
C ASN A 507 45.52 -14.47 4.80
N SER A 508 45.71 -15.49 5.64
CA SER A 508 46.53 -16.68 5.34
C SER A 508 45.84 -17.80 4.53
N PHE A 509 44.59 -17.61 4.10
CA PHE A 509 43.84 -18.65 3.35
C PHE A 509 44.47 -18.99 1.99
N LEU A 510 44.65 -20.29 1.74
CA LEU A 510 45.37 -20.83 0.57
C LEU A 510 44.63 -20.65 -0.78
N LEU A 511 43.30 -20.70 -0.78
CA LEU A 511 42.49 -20.54 -2.00
C LEU A 511 41.42 -19.46 -1.76
N LYS A 512 41.65 -18.28 -2.33
CA LYS A 512 40.73 -17.15 -2.27
C LYS A 512 40.12 -16.84 -3.63
N LEU A 513 38.90 -16.30 -3.61
CA LEU A 513 38.18 -15.75 -4.76
C LEU A 513 37.16 -14.72 -4.28
N ILE A 514 36.68 -13.87 -5.20
CA ILE A 514 35.71 -12.81 -4.93
C ILE A 514 34.49 -13.05 -5.82
N PHE A 515 33.30 -12.84 -5.26
CA PHE A 515 32.07 -12.67 -6.03
C PHE A 515 31.65 -11.20 -5.99
N SER A 516 31.26 -10.63 -7.12
CA SER A 516 30.97 -9.20 -7.20
C SER A 516 29.83 -8.84 -8.14
N GLU A 517 29.03 -7.85 -7.75
CA GLU A 517 28.07 -7.13 -8.61
C GLU A 517 28.73 -6.01 -9.42
N VAL A 518 29.90 -5.54 -8.98
CA VAL A 518 30.65 -4.40 -9.52
C VAL A 518 31.99 -4.85 -10.09
N GLU A 519 32.61 -4.03 -10.93
CA GLU A 519 33.97 -4.32 -11.40
C GLU A 519 34.98 -3.97 -10.30
N ILE A 520 35.90 -4.89 -10.02
CA ILE A 520 36.89 -4.78 -8.95
C ILE A 520 38.24 -5.16 -9.52
N ASP A 521 39.19 -4.23 -9.45
CA ASP A 521 40.60 -4.54 -9.66
C ASP A 521 41.14 -5.32 -8.45
N SER A 522 41.60 -6.55 -8.68
CA SER A 522 42.11 -7.43 -7.63
C SER A 522 43.05 -8.50 -8.20
N PRO A 523 44.13 -8.87 -7.48
CA PRO A 523 44.94 -10.04 -7.82
C PRO A 523 44.22 -11.38 -7.55
N LEU A 524 43.03 -11.37 -6.94
CA LEU A 524 42.21 -12.56 -6.72
C LEU A 524 41.19 -12.75 -7.85
N PRO A 525 40.81 -13.99 -8.21
CA PRO A 525 39.79 -14.21 -9.24
C PRO A 525 38.44 -13.63 -8.82
N VAL A 526 37.90 -12.73 -9.64
CA VAL A 526 36.59 -12.11 -9.47
C VAL A 526 35.58 -12.78 -10.39
N TYR A 527 34.45 -13.23 -9.85
CA TYR A 527 33.34 -13.80 -10.61
C TYR A 527 32.10 -12.89 -10.50
N LYS A 528 31.56 -12.47 -11.65
CA LYS A 528 30.36 -11.63 -11.68
C LYS A 528 29.13 -12.43 -11.24
N THR A 529 28.43 -11.97 -10.20
CA THR A 529 27.28 -12.66 -9.60
C THR A 529 26.13 -12.90 -10.59
N ARG A 530 25.88 -11.93 -11.49
CA ARG A 530 24.84 -12.05 -12.53
C ARG A 530 25.14 -13.19 -13.51
N ALA A 531 26.39 -13.35 -13.94
CA ALA A 531 26.79 -14.47 -14.79
C ALA A 531 26.69 -15.84 -14.10
N ILE A 532 26.85 -15.89 -12.77
CA ILE A 532 26.60 -17.11 -11.97
C ILE A 532 25.10 -17.43 -11.92
N PHE A 533 24.25 -16.42 -11.77
CA PHE A 533 22.80 -16.58 -11.87
C PHE A 533 22.42 -17.13 -13.24
N ASP A 534 22.93 -16.56 -14.33
CA ASP A 534 22.63 -17.00 -15.69
C ASP A 534 23.06 -18.46 -15.93
N GLN A 535 24.23 -18.87 -15.42
CA GLN A 535 24.69 -20.26 -15.49
C GLN A 535 23.78 -21.22 -14.71
N LEU A 536 23.40 -20.88 -13.48
CA LEU A 536 22.55 -21.75 -12.66
C LEU A 536 21.11 -21.78 -13.16
N TYR A 537 20.57 -20.64 -13.63
CA TYR A 537 19.22 -20.51 -14.18
C TYR A 537 19.04 -21.27 -15.49
N ASN A 538 20.05 -21.31 -16.36
CA ASN A 538 20.04 -22.08 -17.61
C ASN A 538 20.48 -23.55 -17.43
N SER A 539 20.31 -24.10 -16.22
CA SER A 539 20.76 -25.46 -15.88
C SER A 539 19.73 -26.21 -15.02
N ARG A 540 20.04 -27.48 -14.68
CA ARG A 540 19.31 -28.27 -13.68
C ARG A 540 19.15 -27.57 -12.31
N HIS A 541 20.01 -26.60 -12.00
CA HIS A 541 19.95 -25.82 -10.76
C HIS A 541 18.90 -24.68 -10.79
N LYS A 542 18.15 -24.51 -11.90
CA LYS A 542 17.04 -23.52 -11.99
C LYS A 542 16.05 -23.60 -10.84
N PHE A 543 15.72 -24.81 -10.36
CA PHE A 543 14.82 -25.00 -9.21
C PHE A 543 15.41 -24.47 -7.89
N PHE A 544 16.73 -24.54 -7.71
CA PHE A 544 17.40 -23.94 -6.54
C PHE A 544 17.32 -22.40 -6.61
N ILE A 545 17.56 -21.82 -7.79
CA ILE A 545 17.37 -20.37 -8.02
C ILE A 545 15.91 -19.97 -7.76
N ALA A 546 14.93 -20.72 -8.26
CA ALA A 546 13.49 -20.45 -8.04
C ALA A 546 13.08 -20.42 -6.56
N ASN A 547 13.82 -21.11 -5.68
CA ASN A 547 13.58 -21.15 -4.24
C ASN A 547 14.30 -20.02 -3.47
N LEU A 548 15.30 -19.38 -4.08
CA LEU A 548 16.04 -18.20 -3.58
C LEU A 548 15.40 -16.86 -3.98
N VAL A 549 14.55 -16.85 -5.01
CA VAL A 549 13.78 -15.69 -5.46
C VAL A 549 12.90 -15.17 -4.33
N GLY A 550 12.94 -13.86 -4.10
CA GLY A 550 12.13 -13.21 -3.08
C GLY A 550 12.64 -13.36 -1.66
N ASP A 551 13.75 -14.06 -1.41
CA ASP A 551 14.38 -14.25 -0.08
C ASP A 551 15.42 -13.15 0.23
#